data_AF-A0A918YY13-F1
#
_entry.id   AF-A0A918YY13-F1
#
_cell.length_a   1.000
_cell.length_b   1.000
_cell.length_c   1.000
_cell.angle_alpha   90.00
_cell.angle_beta   90.00
_cell.angle_gamma   90.00
#
_symmetry.space_group_name_H-M   'P 1'
#
loop_
_entity.id
_entity.type
_entity.pdbx_description
1 polymer ?
#
loop_
_entity_poly.entity_id
_entity_poly.type
_entity_poly.pdbx_seq_one_letter_code
_entity_poly.pdbx_strand_id
1 'polypeptide(L)'
;MADTSDTRTPAEIEADIKRRRDTLAETLDEIGVRVHPKTIVGDAKAKVVSNVDHTLGKAYVGVNRVVSDVKAQFVSEDGAPRIERIVPVALVLVGVVGLLALGTRRRRG
;
A
#
# COMPACT_ATOMS: atom_id res chain seq x y z
N MET A 1 45.93 10.25 26.35
CA MET A 1 46.80 9.18 25.83
C MET A 1 45.93 8.24 25.01
N ALA A 2 46.30 8.01 23.76
CA ALA A 2 45.66 7.03 22.90
C ALA A 2 46.33 5.67 23.13
N ASP A 3 45.68 4.77 23.87
CA ASP A 3 46.08 3.37 23.93
C ASP A 3 45.54 2.65 22.69
N THR A 4 46.25 2.84 21.58
CA THR A 4 46.07 2.06 20.36
C THR A 4 47.22 1.07 20.24
N SER A 5 47.10 -0.08 20.90
CA SER A 5 47.66 -1.38 20.48
C SER A 5 47.26 -2.47 21.47
N ASP A 6 45.96 -2.61 21.74
CA ASP A 6 45.45 -3.85 22.30
C ASP A 6 45.37 -4.87 21.14
N THR A 7 46.50 -5.55 20.87
CA THR A 7 46.58 -6.59 19.85
C THR A 7 45.80 -7.78 20.39
N ARG A 8 44.48 -7.76 20.19
CA ARG A 8 43.60 -8.88 20.53
C ARG A 8 44.16 -10.14 19.93
N THR A 9 44.30 -11.16 20.75
CA THR A 9 44.79 -12.45 20.29
C THR A 9 43.76 -13.06 19.31
N PRO A 10 44.19 -13.84 18.32
CA PRO A 10 43.28 -14.51 17.39
C PRO A 10 42.18 -15.31 18.11
N ALA A 11 42.50 -15.92 19.25
CA ALA A 11 41.55 -16.67 20.08
C ALA A 11 40.43 -15.77 20.67
N GLU A 12 40.76 -14.54 21.06
CA GLU A 12 39.78 -13.58 21.57
C GLU A 12 38.87 -13.04 20.46
N ILE A 13 39.41 -12.85 19.26
CA ILE A 13 38.64 -12.45 18.07
C ILE A 13 37.65 -13.56 17.68
N GLU A 14 38.09 -14.82 17.67
CA GLU A 14 37.23 -15.98 17.38
C GLU A 14 36.10 -16.11 18.41
N ALA A 15 36.42 -15.91 19.70
CA ALA A 15 35.44 -15.94 20.79
C ALA A 15 34.42 -14.78 20.68
N ASP A 16 34.85 -13.58 20.27
CA ASP A 16 33.96 -12.45 20.07
C ASP A 16 33.05 -12.63 18.83
N ILE A 17 33.59 -13.16 17.73
CA ILE A 17 32.81 -13.48 16.53
C ILE A 17 31.73 -14.50 16.85
N LYS A 18 32.04 -15.53 17.63
CA LYS A 18 31.07 -16.56 18.03
C LYS A 18 29.95 -15.96 18.89
N ARG A 19 30.30 -15.16 19.91
CA ARG A 19 29.30 -14.44 20.73
C ARG A 19 28.39 -13.54 19.90
N ARG A 20 28.95 -12.77 18.96
CA ARG A 20 28.15 -11.89 18.08
C ARG A 20 27.23 -12.66 17.14
N ARG A 21 27.67 -13.82 16.63
CA ARG A 21 26.84 -14.70 15.79
C ARG A 21 25.64 -15.24 16.56
N ASP A 22 25.83 -15.63 17.81
CA ASP A 22 24.75 -16.14 18.66
C ASP A 22 23.70 -15.04 18.94
N THR A 23 24.12 -13.81 19.25
CA THR A 23 23.21 -12.67 19.45
C THR A 23 22.45 -12.27 18.17
N LEU A 24 23.08 -12.40 17.00
CA LEU A 24 22.45 -12.05 15.73
C LEU A 24 21.39 -13.07 15.31
N ALA A 25 21.61 -14.37 15.61
CA ALA A 25 20.62 -15.42 15.36
C ALA A 25 19.34 -15.21 16.16
N GLU A 26 19.46 -14.77 17.42
CA GLU A 26 18.31 -14.43 18.27
C GLU A 26 17.52 -13.22 17.73
N THR A 27 18.21 -12.21 17.23
CA THR A 27 17.58 -10.99 16.69
C THR A 27 16.93 -11.24 15.31
N LEU A 28 17.50 -12.12 14.49
CA LEU A 28 16.96 -12.45 13.16
C LEU A 28 15.64 -13.23 13.24
N ASP A 29 15.49 -14.09 14.26
CA ASP A 29 14.23 -14.80 14.50
C ASP A 29 13.13 -13.84 15.00
N GLU A 30 13.48 -12.86 15.84
CA GLU A 30 12.55 -11.84 16.32
C GLU A 30 12.03 -10.92 15.21
N ILE A 31 12.87 -10.53 14.24
CA ILE A 31 12.45 -9.69 13.11
C ILE A 31 11.67 -10.52 12.08
N GLY A 32 12.04 -11.78 11.84
CA GLY A 32 11.40 -12.65 10.84
C GLY A 32 9.92 -12.93 11.11
N VAL A 33 9.50 -12.99 12.37
CA VAL A 33 8.10 -13.25 12.76
C VAL A 33 7.23 -11.99 12.65
N ARG A 34 7.79 -10.79 12.87
CA ARG A 34 7.02 -9.54 13.00
C ARG A 34 6.69 -8.84 11.69
N VAL A 35 7.40 -9.11 10.59
CA VAL A 35 7.12 -8.52 9.26
C VAL A 35 6.42 -9.47 8.30
N HIS A 36 5.63 -10.40 8.81
CA HIS A 36 4.89 -11.33 7.96
C HIS A 36 3.92 -10.56 7.04
N PRO A 37 4.06 -10.64 5.71
CA PRO A 37 3.34 -9.76 4.78
C PRO A 37 1.82 -9.94 4.84
N LYS A 38 1.33 -11.10 5.29
CA LYS A 38 -0.10 -11.36 5.49
C LYS A 38 -0.72 -10.50 6.60
N THR A 39 0.06 -10.08 7.60
CA THR A 39 -0.42 -9.27 8.72
C THR A 39 -0.53 -7.79 8.33
N ILE A 40 0.48 -7.26 7.61
CA ILE A 40 0.47 -5.86 7.13
C ILE A 40 -0.71 -5.60 6.18
N VAL A 41 -1.00 -6.55 5.28
CA VAL A 41 -2.13 -6.43 4.35
C VAL A 41 -3.47 -6.56 5.09
N GLY A 42 -3.54 -7.39 6.13
CA GLY A 42 -4.71 -7.53 7.00
C GLY A 42 -5.06 -6.23 7.72
N ASP A 43 -4.06 -5.59 8.35
CA ASP A 43 -4.24 -4.35 9.10
C ASP A 43 -4.64 -3.18 8.21
N ALA A 44 -4.07 -3.09 7.01
CA ALA A 44 -4.47 -2.08 6.02
C ALA A 44 -5.93 -2.26 5.57
N LYS A 45 -6.37 -3.50 5.34
CA LYS A 45 -7.76 -3.80 4.94
C LYS A 45 -8.74 -3.50 6.08
N ALA A 46 -8.41 -3.87 7.31
CA ALA A 46 -9.23 -3.60 8.48
C ALA A 46 -9.44 -2.09 8.70
N LYS A 47 -8.39 -1.28 8.52
CA LYS A 47 -8.44 0.18 8.66
C LYS A 47 -9.32 0.88 7.61
N VAL A 48 -9.41 0.31 6.40
CA VAL A 48 -10.32 0.81 5.36
C VAL A 48 -11.77 0.45 5.69
N VAL A 49 -12.03 -0.78 6.13
CA VAL A 49 -13.38 -1.22 6.50
C VAL A 49 -13.92 -0.44 7.71
N SER A 50 -13.11 -0.15 8.72
CA SER A 50 -13.55 0.62 9.89
C SER A 50 -13.93 2.07 9.58
N ASN A 51 -13.34 2.67 8.55
CA ASN A 51 -13.69 4.03 8.11
C ASN A 51 -15.03 4.09 7.36
N VAL A 52 -15.51 2.94 6.86
CA VAL A 52 -16.80 2.86 6.18
C VAL A 52 -17.96 2.92 7.18
N ASP A 53 -17.79 2.37 8.39
CA ASP A 53 -18.87 2.27 9.39
C ASP A 53 -19.39 3.62 9.92
N HIS A 54 -18.61 4.70 9.82
CA HIS A 54 -19.03 6.01 10.36
C HIS A 54 -19.73 6.93 9.34
N THR A 55 -19.89 6.53 8.07
CA THR A 55 -20.35 7.44 7.00
C THR A 55 -21.72 7.08 6.40
N LEU A 56 -22.39 6.04 6.91
CA LEU A 56 -23.57 5.46 6.25
C LEU A 56 -24.89 6.24 6.48
N GLY A 57 -24.96 7.13 7.47
CA GLY A 57 -26.22 7.78 7.87
C GLY A 57 -26.71 8.95 6.98
N LYS A 58 -25.83 9.61 6.22
CA LYS A 58 -26.21 10.76 5.34
C LYS A 58 -25.98 10.50 3.85
N ALA A 59 -25.37 9.37 3.49
CA ALA A 59 -25.02 9.05 2.12
C ALA A 59 -26.23 8.62 1.27
N TYR A 60 -27.26 8.00 1.86
CA TYR A 60 -28.34 7.38 1.08
C TYR A 60 -29.18 8.37 0.25
N VAL A 61 -29.40 9.61 0.71
CA VAL A 61 -30.21 10.60 -0.01
C VAL A 61 -29.35 11.55 -0.86
N GLY A 62 -28.09 11.80 -0.44
CA GLY A 62 -27.13 12.60 -1.20
C GLY A 62 -26.61 11.89 -2.44
N VAL A 63 -26.45 10.56 -2.39
CA VAL A 63 -25.97 9.76 -3.52
C VAL A 63 -26.90 9.86 -4.71
N ASN A 64 -28.23 9.81 -4.51
CA ASN A 64 -29.16 9.84 -5.64
C ASN A 64 -29.14 11.20 -6.37
N ARG A 65 -28.92 12.29 -5.64
CA ARG A 65 -28.75 13.63 -6.23
C ARG A 65 -27.42 13.75 -6.98
N VAL A 66 -26.31 13.34 -6.37
CA VAL A 66 -24.99 13.38 -7.01
C VAL A 66 -24.95 12.50 -8.25
N VAL A 67 -25.51 11.29 -8.20
CA VAL A 67 -25.59 10.40 -9.36
C VAL A 67 -26.46 11.01 -10.46
N SER A 68 -27.57 11.66 -10.11
CA SER A 68 -28.44 12.34 -11.07
C SER A 68 -27.74 13.53 -11.74
N ASP A 69 -27.04 14.36 -10.96
CA ASP A 69 -26.29 15.53 -11.45
C ASP A 69 -25.15 15.11 -12.38
N VAL A 70 -24.43 14.03 -12.04
CA VAL A 70 -23.38 13.46 -12.89
C VAL A 70 -23.99 12.86 -14.16
N LYS A 71 -25.07 12.09 -14.05
CA LYS A 71 -25.75 11.50 -15.22
C LYS A 71 -26.26 12.59 -16.18
N ALA A 72 -26.77 13.71 -15.67
CA ALA A 72 -27.23 14.84 -16.49
C ALA A 72 -26.12 15.46 -17.34
N GLN A 73 -24.84 15.36 -16.92
CA GLN A 73 -23.72 15.85 -17.73
C GLN A 73 -23.41 14.94 -18.92
N PHE A 74 -23.76 13.66 -18.84
CA PHE A 74 -23.47 12.64 -19.85
C PHE A 74 -24.69 12.18 -20.65
N VAL A 75 -25.87 12.72 -20.38
CA VAL A 75 -27.13 12.37 -21.06
C VAL A 75 -27.76 13.62 -21.67
N SER A 76 -28.36 13.52 -22.85
CA SER A 76 -29.07 14.61 -23.53
C SER A 76 -30.43 14.88 -22.87
N GLU A 77 -31.08 15.98 -23.24
CA GLU A 77 -32.42 16.32 -22.74
C GLU A 77 -33.46 15.23 -23.10
N ASP A 78 -33.23 14.52 -24.21
CA ASP A 78 -34.06 13.39 -24.67
C ASP A 78 -33.70 12.04 -24.02
N GLY A 79 -32.71 12.01 -23.11
CA GLY A 79 -32.28 10.77 -22.44
C GLY A 79 -31.20 9.97 -23.18
N ALA A 80 -30.68 10.45 -24.31
CA ALA A 80 -29.64 9.74 -25.08
C ALA A 80 -28.23 9.97 -24.48
N PRO A 81 -27.34 8.96 -24.46
CA PRO A 81 -25.96 9.15 -24.02
C PRO A 81 -25.21 10.16 -24.90
N ARG A 82 -24.59 11.18 -24.29
CA ARG A 82 -23.72 12.16 -24.96
C ARG A 82 -22.37 11.52 -25.24
N ILE A 83 -22.28 10.77 -26.32
CA ILE A 83 -21.05 10.03 -26.72
C ILE A 83 -19.83 10.96 -26.80
N GLU A 84 -20.02 12.19 -27.26
CA GLU A 84 -19.00 13.26 -27.30
C GLU A 84 -18.35 13.54 -25.94
N ARG A 85 -19.10 13.39 -24.83
CA ARG A 85 -18.61 13.61 -23.46
C ARG A 85 -18.16 12.33 -22.77
N ILE A 86 -18.76 11.19 -23.11
CA ILE A 86 -18.43 9.89 -22.51
C ILE A 86 -17.09 9.36 -23.03
N VAL A 87 -16.84 9.48 -24.35
CA VAL A 87 -15.64 8.91 -24.99
C VAL A 87 -14.34 9.46 -24.39
N PRO A 88 -14.15 10.79 -24.22
CA PRO A 88 -12.92 11.32 -23.62
C PRO A 88 -12.70 10.85 -22.18
N VAL A 89 -13.76 10.83 -21.36
CA VAL A 89 -13.69 10.40 -19.96
C VAL A 89 -13.34 8.91 -19.87
N ALA A 90 -13.96 8.07 -20.71
CA ALA A 90 -13.66 6.65 -20.78
C ALA A 90 -12.20 6.39 -21.17
N LEU A 91 -11.67 7.14 -22.15
CA LEU A 91 -10.26 7.02 -22.57
C LEU A 91 -9.29 7.38 -21.44
N VAL A 92 -9.55 8.47 -20.71
CA VAL A 92 -8.72 8.87 -19.56
C VAL A 92 -8.74 7.79 -18.48
N LEU A 93 -9.93 7.27 -18.13
CA LEU A 93 -10.07 6.21 -17.13
C LEU A 93 -9.28 4.95 -17.54
N VAL A 94 -9.42 4.51 -18.79
CA VAL A 94 -8.66 3.37 -19.32
C VAL A 94 -7.15 3.62 -19.25
N GLY A 95 -6.70 4.83 -19.61
CA GLY A 95 -5.30 5.22 -19.52
C GLY A 95 -4.75 5.16 -18.09
N VAL A 96 -5.48 5.70 -17.12
CA VAL A 96 -5.12 5.66 -15.70
C VAL A 96 -5.06 4.23 -15.18
N VAL A 97 -6.08 3.42 -15.48
CA VAL A 97 -6.12 2.00 -15.06
C VAL A 97 -4.96 1.23 -15.69
N GLY A 98 -4.70 1.43 -16.98
CA GLY A 98 -3.56 0.82 -17.67
C GLY A 98 -2.23 1.21 -17.02
N LEU A 99 -2.03 2.50 -16.69
CA LEU A 99 -0.82 2.98 -16.03
C LEU A 99 -0.65 2.37 -14.63
N LEU A 100 -1.72 2.30 -13.84
CA LEU A 100 -1.70 1.67 -12.52
C LEU A 100 -1.41 0.16 -12.62
N ALA A 101 -2.04 -0.55 -13.55
CA ALA A 101 -1.81 -1.97 -13.77
C ALA A 101 -0.36 -2.26 -14.22
N LEU A 102 0.20 -1.43 -15.12
CA LEU A 102 1.58 -1.55 -15.55
C LEU A 102 2.57 -1.17 -14.44
N GLY A 103 2.28 -0.12 -13.66
CA GLY A 103 3.13 0.32 -12.55
C GLY A 103 3.16 -0.69 -11.40
N THR A 104 2.03 -1.32 -11.09
CA THR A 104 1.96 -2.39 -10.08
C THR A 104 2.65 -3.67 -10.55
N ARG A 105 2.59 -3.99 -11.84
CA ARG A 105 3.35 -5.10 -12.43
C ARG A 105 4.86 -4.85 -12.39
N ARG A 106 5.32 -3.63 -12.68
CA ARG A 106 6.75 -3.26 -12.67
C ARG A 106 7.39 -3.29 -11.28
N ARG A 107 6.63 -3.10 -10.21
CA ARG A 107 7.13 -3.21 -8.82
C ARG A 107 7.27 -4.65 -8.31
N ARG A 108 6.74 -5.63 -9.04
CA ARG A 108 6.72 -7.05 -8.63
C ARG A 108 7.74 -7.93 -9.37
N GLY A 109 8.38 -7.43 -10.42
CA GLY A 109 9.51 -8.07 -11.09
C GLY A 109 10.80 -7.36 -10.72
#